data_AF-A0A7V7UWL3-F1
#
_entry.id   AF-A0A7V7UWL3-F1
#
_cell.length_a   1.000
_cell.length_b   1.000
_cell.length_c   1.000
_cell.angle_alpha   90.00
_cell.angle_beta   90.00
_cell.angle_gamma   90.00
#
_symmetry.space_group_name_H-M   'P 1'
#
loop_
_entity.id
_entity.type
_entity.pdbx_description
1 polymer ?
#
loop_
_entity_poly.entity_id
_entity_poly.type
_entity_poly.pdbx_seq_one_letter_code
_entity_poly.pdbx_strand_id
1 'polypeptide(L)'
;MSYSFDLIAQLDHSKEFAHLHKKFHQFNPLKVLRVNHYEIRHSNVLAWLLDPEENHQFGSFFIKKVFSRLLIKNENEEKLVNIDFLQILSSSLTDTLVSREVKTSNGRYIDLLLEVPSLKVLLVIENKFHASESENQLIDYLKYVSEQYKGYTIIPVYLTLTSDIPSHPEYWSLDYHDILDIISQHLELNQEVIADNIHDFLTYYIAILQEELVEDNQAIQMALEVYQKNKVAIDILYISQHPECRKLPRFKDIYTQIDKLSLGQQLALKRLYDKKKKTIDYVFTNGSNVLRQAFISFLEREEIPEEFYSAHVRVPNFILPEWADFEDILGKPELGYWLGHGLIIWFERTWDDFLKVNVEVGPVPYENRLNLLNALETLGVSFRTSAKLEGKKYTKIYTETSIISDWANKESIAEGMIRLFNDDKFNNLLRCIAIAIERLTKLDDQQGEDELNEVITLDINSTKSRIISKSAFIKFAKNHGITSDLYKIKNHDASFIIPIFRALENKYGVSRIKWWWHDSTFTFWYERLKDDRLKLTLELGPLNPEKRLLIIEQLEEMGVVFSVKSKLPSASYTRIFSKSVVIQNWEDDEEVYHTMEILYNDSKNQRLIELIYSLE
;
A
#
# COMPACT_ATOMS: atom_id res chain seq x y z
N MET A 1 40.69 -13.95 12.05
CA MET A 1 40.28 -13.32 13.32
C MET A 1 40.33 -11.78 13.30
N SER A 2 41.04 -11.11 12.38
CA SER A 2 41.05 -9.62 12.31
C SER A 2 39.80 -9.03 11.64
N TYR A 3 39.28 -9.68 10.60
CA TYR A 3 38.21 -9.13 9.76
C TYR A 3 36.92 -8.75 10.50
N SER A 4 36.53 -9.39 11.62
CA SER A 4 35.24 -9.07 12.26
C SER A 4 35.27 -7.78 13.10
N PHE A 5 36.39 -7.46 13.74
CA PHE A 5 36.50 -6.26 14.57
C PHE A 5 36.70 -5.00 13.73
N ASP A 6 37.41 -5.11 12.61
CA ASP A 6 37.58 -4.02 11.65
C ASP A 6 36.22 -3.61 11.04
N LEU A 7 35.34 -4.59 10.77
CA LEU A 7 33.97 -4.33 10.29
C LEU A 7 33.08 -3.65 11.35
N ILE A 8 33.23 -3.99 12.63
CA ILE A 8 32.53 -3.29 13.72
C ILE A 8 33.04 -1.85 13.85
N ALA A 9 34.33 -1.61 13.67
CA ALA A 9 34.87 -0.26 13.65
C ALA A 9 34.37 0.55 12.44
N GLN A 10 34.18 -0.09 11.27
CA GLN A 10 33.59 0.57 10.09
C GLN A 10 32.13 0.97 10.31
N LEU A 11 31.35 0.18 11.05
CA LEU A 11 29.97 0.53 11.41
C LEU A 11 29.89 1.86 12.17
N ASP A 12 30.87 2.17 13.03
CA ASP A 12 30.96 3.44 13.76
C ASP A 12 31.17 4.65 12.84
N HIS A 13 31.67 4.44 11.61
CA HIS A 13 31.86 5.47 10.61
C HIS A 13 30.69 5.60 9.61
N SER A 14 29.66 4.75 9.70
CA SER A 14 28.45 4.91 8.88
C SER A 14 27.66 6.14 9.34
N LYS A 15 27.48 7.09 8.42
CA LYS A 15 26.69 8.32 8.65
C LYS A 15 25.24 7.98 8.96
N GLU A 16 24.68 7.01 8.24
CA GLU A 16 23.30 6.55 8.37
C GLU A 16 23.09 5.88 9.72
N PHE A 17 24.02 5.01 10.15
CA PHE A 17 23.97 4.40 11.48
C PHE A 17 24.10 5.44 12.60
N ALA A 18 24.98 6.44 12.45
CA ALA A 18 25.10 7.53 13.41
C ALA A 18 23.82 8.39 13.47
N HIS A 19 23.14 8.62 12.35
CA HIS A 19 21.89 9.37 12.29
C HIS A 19 20.76 8.61 13.00
N LEU A 20 20.60 7.32 12.70
CA LEU A 20 19.66 6.43 13.42
C LEU A 20 19.99 6.36 14.92
N HIS A 21 21.27 6.28 15.27
CA HIS A 21 21.70 6.27 16.66
C HIS A 21 21.32 7.56 17.39
N LYS A 22 21.60 8.72 16.80
CA LYS A 22 21.21 10.03 17.34
C LYS A 22 19.70 10.12 17.55
N LYS A 23 18.90 9.65 16.58
CA LYS A 23 17.45 9.63 16.64
C LYS A 23 16.93 8.82 17.83
N PHE A 24 17.34 7.56 17.96
CA PHE A 24 16.88 6.70 19.06
C PHE A 24 17.39 7.12 20.46
N HIS A 25 18.43 7.95 20.51
CA HIS A 25 19.03 8.47 21.74
C HIS A 25 18.73 9.96 21.96
N GLN A 26 17.78 10.54 21.22
CA GLN A 26 17.28 11.86 21.53
C GLN A 26 16.68 11.84 22.94
N PHE A 27 17.08 12.82 23.76
CA PHE A 27 16.56 12.94 25.10
C PHE A 27 15.05 13.18 25.05
N ASN A 28 14.30 12.36 25.78
CA ASN A 28 12.87 12.52 25.98
C ASN A 28 12.56 12.15 27.44
N PRO A 29 12.11 13.10 28.28
CA PRO A 29 11.85 12.85 29.71
C PRO A 29 10.75 11.79 29.92
N LEU A 30 9.79 11.66 29.00
CA LEU A 30 8.73 10.65 29.08
C LEU A 30 9.25 9.24 28.84
N LYS A 31 10.30 9.07 28.03
CA LYS A 31 11.01 7.78 27.93
C LYS A 31 11.77 7.43 29.21
N VAL A 32 12.33 8.42 29.91
CA VAL A 32 12.96 8.20 31.22
C VAL A 32 11.92 7.71 32.22
N LEU A 33 10.73 8.30 32.17
CA LEU A 33 9.57 7.85 32.94
C LEU A 33 8.92 6.59 32.37
N ARG A 34 9.45 5.99 31.29
CA ARG A 34 8.94 4.81 30.55
C ARG A 34 7.44 4.91 30.20
N VAL A 35 6.97 6.07 29.74
CA VAL A 35 5.57 6.24 29.30
C VAL A 35 5.22 5.24 28.20
N ASN A 36 6.11 5.09 27.21
CA ASN A 36 5.96 4.20 26.05
C ASN A 36 5.80 2.69 26.36
N HIS A 37 5.90 2.26 27.62
CA HIS A 37 5.78 0.84 28.01
C HIS A 37 4.51 0.54 28.83
N TYR A 38 3.77 1.56 29.28
CA TYR A 38 2.68 1.35 30.24
C TYR A 38 1.44 2.18 29.87
N GLU A 39 0.35 1.49 29.53
CA GLU A 39 -0.95 2.07 29.14
C GLU A 39 -1.47 3.09 30.16
N ILE A 40 -1.38 2.78 31.46
CA ILE A 40 -1.77 3.68 32.55
C ILE A 40 -1.11 5.07 32.46
N ARG A 41 0.11 5.16 31.92
CA ARG A 41 0.80 6.46 31.78
C ARG A 41 0.27 7.26 30.62
N HIS A 42 -0.17 6.60 29.55
CA HIS A 42 -0.92 7.27 28.49
C HIS A 42 -2.27 7.75 29.01
N SER A 43 -2.98 6.93 29.79
CA SER A 43 -4.24 7.33 30.45
C SER A 43 -4.03 8.56 31.35
N ASN A 44 -2.88 8.69 32.03
CA ASN A 44 -2.56 9.89 32.81
C ASN A 44 -2.43 11.16 31.95
N VAL A 45 -1.76 11.07 30.80
CA VAL A 45 -1.62 12.20 29.88
C VAL A 45 -2.97 12.55 29.25
N LEU A 46 -3.75 11.54 28.84
CA LEU A 46 -5.08 11.74 28.28
C LEU A 46 -6.02 12.38 29.29
N ALA A 47 -6.06 11.90 30.54
CA ALA A 47 -6.89 12.51 31.59
C ALA A 47 -6.55 13.99 31.80
N TRP A 48 -5.26 14.32 31.83
CA TRP A 48 -4.80 15.70 31.93
C TRP A 48 -5.23 16.54 30.72
N LEU A 49 -5.16 16.02 29.50
CA LEU A 49 -5.61 16.73 28.30
C LEU A 49 -7.14 16.87 28.17
N LEU A 50 -7.89 15.90 28.70
CA LEU A 50 -9.34 15.81 28.60
C LEU A 50 -10.08 16.65 29.64
N ASP A 51 -9.41 17.06 30.72
CA ASP A 51 -9.98 17.86 31.79
C ASP A 51 -9.87 19.37 31.48
N PRO A 52 -10.97 20.07 31.15
CA PRO A 52 -10.93 21.47 30.75
C PRO A 52 -10.35 22.44 31.79
N GLU A 53 -10.35 22.05 33.08
CA GLU A 53 -9.88 22.88 34.19
C GLU A 53 -8.41 22.60 34.56
N GLU A 54 -7.77 21.64 33.90
CA GLU A 54 -6.35 21.35 34.10
C GLU A 54 -5.44 22.40 33.45
N ASN A 55 -4.17 22.39 33.88
CA ASN A 55 -3.21 23.44 33.53
C ASN A 55 -2.51 23.27 32.16
N HIS A 56 -3.09 22.51 31.23
CA HIS A 56 -2.56 22.28 29.88
C HIS A 56 -2.85 23.42 28.89
N GLN A 57 -3.64 24.43 29.25
CA GLN A 57 -4.01 25.58 28.42
C GLN A 57 -4.87 25.29 27.18
N PHE A 58 -5.39 24.06 27.00
CA PHE A 58 -6.31 23.77 25.90
C PHE A 58 -7.75 24.14 26.27
N GLY A 59 -8.06 24.29 27.56
CA GLY A 59 -9.44 24.34 28.05
C GLY A 59 -10.26 23.19 27.48
N SER A 60 -11.47 23.48 27.00
CA SER A 60 -12.34 22.46 26.41
C SER A 60 -11.98 22.08 24.95
N PHE A 61 -10.91 22.63 24.36
CA PHE A 61 -10.56 22.35 22.96
C PHE A 61 -10.32 20.86 22.71
N PHE A 62 -9.53 20.20 23.57
CA PHE A 62 -9.13 18.82 23.36
C PHE A 62 -10.35 17.89 23.37
N ILE A 63 -11.18 17.96 24.42
CA ILE A 63 -12.39 17.15 24.53
C ILE A 63 -13.39 17.42 23.41
N LYS A 64 -13.57 18.68 22.98
CA LYS A 64 -14.41 19.02 21.82
C LYS A 64 -13.92 18.35 20.54
N LYS A 65 -12.59 18.34 20.33
CA LYS A 65 -12.00 17.67 19.18
C LYS A 65 -12.12 16.16 19.26
N VAL A 66 -12.02 15.56 20.45
CA VAL A 66 -12.28 14.13 20.66
C VAL A 66 -13.72 13.78 20.28
N PHE A 67 -14.72 14.51 20.78
CA PHE A 67 -16.12 14.32 20.35
C PHE A 67 -16.31 14.51 18.85
N SER A 68 -15.68 15.53 18.27
CA SER A 68 -15.71 15.77 16.83
C SER A 68 -15.07 14.61 16.04
N ARG A 69 -13.97 14.02 16.51
CA ARG A 69 -13.34 12.86 15.87
C ARG A 69 -14.24 11.64 15.94
N LEU A 70 -14.84 11.37 17.10
CA LEU A 70 -15.80 10.27 17.26
C LEU A 70 -16.97 10.38 16.26
N LEU A 71 -17.46 11.60 16.02
CA LEU A 71 -18.56 11.89 15.07
C LEU A 71 -18.17 11.65 13.61
N ILE A 72 -16.99 12.10 13.18
CA ILE A 72 -16.58 12.05 11.75
C ILE A 72 -15.94 10.72 11.35
N LYS A 73 -15.68 9.83 12.32
CA LYS A 73 -14.99 8.56 12.08
C LYS A 73 -15.97 7.52 11.54
N ASN A 74 -15.72 7.04 10.32
CA ASN A 74 -16.66 6.16 9.60
C ASN A 74 -16.99 4.88 10.38
N GLU A 75 -16.07 4.33 11.16
CA GLU A 75 -16.28 3.16 12.03
C GLU A 75 -17.39 3.37 13.09
N ASN A 76 -17.78 4.63 13.33
CA ASN A 76 -18.78 5.03 14.29
C ASN A 76 -20.10 5.49 13.67
N GLU A 77 -20.23 5.50 12.34
CA GLU A 77 -21.40 6.04 11.64
C GLU A 77 -22.71 5.40 12.10
N GLU A 78 -22.74 4.07 12.25
CA GLU A 78 -23.91 3.32 12.72
C GLU A 78 -24.31 3.64 14.17
N LYS A 79 -23.41 4.23 14.96
CA LYS A 79 -23.61 4.52 16.39
C LYS A 79 -24.22 5.90 16.64
N LEU A 80 -24.32 6.73 15.60
CA LEU A 80 -24.84 8.10 15.66
C LEU A 80 -26.33 8.19 16.00
N VAL A 81 -27.07 7.08 15.85
CA VAL A 81 -28.53 7.06 15.77
C VAL A 81 -29.26 7.58 17.02
N ASN A 82 -28.59 7.76 18.16
CA ASN A 82 -29.25 8.15 19.42
C ASN A 82 -28.51 9.20 20.27
N ILE A 83 -27.62 10.01 19.68
CA ILE A 83 -26.85 11.02 20.42
C ILE A 83 -27.02 12.40 19.77
N ASP A 84 -27.44 13.40 20.56
CA ASP A 84 -27.48 14.79 20.13
C ASP A 84 -26.07 15.41 20.14
N PHE A 85 -25.27 15.08 19.13
CA PHE A 85 -23.93 15.61 18.97
C PHE A 85 -23.91 17.13 18.75
N LEU A 86 -24.96 17.71 18.17
CA LEU A 86 -25.04 19.16 18.00
C LEU A 86 -25.08 19.85 19.36
N GLN A 87 -25.81 19.30 20.32
CA GLN A 87 -25.82 19.79 21.70
C GLN A 87 -24.45 19.62 22.37
N ILE A 88 -23.77 18.50 22.19
CA ILE A 88 -22.42 18.26 22.74
C ILE A 88 -21.40 19.26 22.17
N LEU A 89 -21.36 19.42 20.85
CA LEU A 89 -20.38 20.27 20.16
C LEU A 89 -20.62 21.77 20.41
N SER A 90 -21.88 22.18 20.61
CA SER A 90 -22.23 23.57 20.94
C SER A 90 -22.03 23.92 22.42
N SER A 91 -21.96 22.92 23.31
CA SER A 91 -21.70 23.13 24.74
C SER A 91 -20.29 23.67 25.02
N SER A 92 -20.09 24.33 26.16
CA SER A 92 -18.75 24.71 26.61
C SER A 92 -17.94 23.47 27.00
N LEU A 93 -18.59 22.44 27.56
CA LEU A 93 -17.98 21.26 28.18
C LEU A 93 -17.06 21.56 29.38
N THR A 94 -17.10 22.77 29.93
CA THR A 94 -16.24 23.21 31.04
C THR A 94 -16.53 22.49 32.36
N ASP A 95 -17.71 21.91 32.52
CA ASP A 95 -18.12 21.15 33.71
C ASP A 95 -17.76 19.65 33.62
N THR A 96 -16.92 19.25 32.68
CA THR A 96 -16.49 17.86 32.53
C THR A 96 -15.69 17.40 33.76
N LEU A 97 -16.09 16.28 34.34
CA LEU A 97 -15.39 15.62 35.44
C LEU A 97 -14.63 14.41 34.91
N VAL A 98 -13.30 14.41 35.04
CA VAL A 98 -12.44 13.32 34.54
C VAL A 98 -11.97 12.43 35.68
N SER A 99 -12.30 11.15 35.60
CA SER A 99 -11.86 10.11 36.55
C SER A 99 -11.01 9.07 35.84
N ARG A 100 -10.03 8.50 36.56
CA ARG A 100 -9.15 7.42 36.08
C ARG A 100 -9.31 6.19 36.95
N GLU A 101 -9.02 5.03 36.38
CA GLU A 101 -8.95 3.75 37.11
C GLU A 101 -10.22 3.53 37.95
N VAL A 102 -11.40 3.70 37.33
CA VAL A 102 -12.68 3.60 38.04
C VAL A 102 -12.99 2.14 38.31
N LYS A 103 -13.00 1.77 39.59
CA LYS A 103 -13.21 0.39 40.02
C LYS A 103 -14.67 -0.04 39.83
N THR A 104 -14.88 -1.11 39.06
CA THR A 104 -16.19 -1.72 38.85
C THR A 104 -16.58 -2.70 39.96
N SER A 105 -17.83 -3.16 39.95
CA SER A 105 -18.37 -4.11 40.93
C SER A 105 -17.70 -5.48 40.92
N ASN A 106 -17.05 -5.87 39.83
CA ASN A 106 -16.29 -7.12 39.69
C ASN A 106 -14.77 -6.95 39.90
N GLY A 107 -14.32 -5.77 40.35
CA GLY A 107 -12.91 -5.52 40.68
C GLY A 107 -12.01 -5.20 39.49
N ARG A 108 -12.57 -4.98 38.31
CA ARG A 108 -11.86 -4.42 37.14
C ARG A 108 -11.79 -2.88 37.26
N TYR A 109 -10.99 -2.25 36.42
CA TYR A 109 -10.76 -0.81 36.42
C TYR A 109 -10.98 -0.26 35.02
N ILE A 110 -11.91 0.69 34.87
CA ILE A 110 -12.10 1.45 33.64
C ILE A 110 -10.99 2.50 33.56
N ASP A 111 -10.26 2.55 32.44
CA ASP A 111 -9.09 3.42 32.30
C ASP A 111 -9.43 4.90 32.48
N LEU A 112 -10.43 5.40 31.75
CA LEU A 112 -10.92 6.78 31.85
C LEU A 112 -12.45 6.85 31.84
N LEU A 113 -12.99 7.74 32.65
CA LEU A 113 -14.41 8.04 32.72
C LEU A 113 -14.60 9.57 32.74
N LEU A 114 -15.30 10.11 31.75
CA LEU A 114 -15.59 11.54 31.66
C LEU A 114 -17.08 11.75 31.80
N GLU A 115 -17.48 12.43 32.86
CA GLU A 115 -18.87 12.79 33.11
C GLU A 115 -19.08 14.26 32.71
N VAL A 116 -20.13 14.54 31.93
CA VAL A 116 -20.58 15.91 31.62
C VAL A 116 -21.97 16.09 32.24
N PRO A 117 -22.06 16.54 33.51
CA PRO A 117 -23.33 16.58 34.24
C PRO A 117 -24.38 17.47 33.58
N SER A 118 -23.99 18.61 33.02
CA SER A 118 -24.90 19.54 32.33
C SER A 118 -25.64 18.91 31.15
N LEU A 119 -25.02 17.94 30.47
CA LEU A 119 -25.58 17.24 29.32
C LEU A 119 -26.08 15.83 29.65
N LYS A 120 -25.81 15.32 30.87
CA LYS A 120 -25.97 13.92 31.23
C LYS A 120 -25.32 12.98 30.20
N VAL A 121 -24.09 13.29 29.80
CA VAL A 121 -23.28 12.46 28.89
C VAL A 121 -22.15 11.82 29.68
N LEU A 122 -21.88 10.55 29.42
CA LEU A 122 -20.78 9.80 30.03
C LEU A 122 -19.91 9.18 28.94
N LEU A 123 -18.67 9.63 28.81
CA LEU A 123 -17.67 9.03 27.93
C LEU A 123 -16.87 8.00 28.72
N VAL A 124 -16.89 6.74 28.29
CA VAL A 124 -16.18 5.63 28.95
C VAL A 124 -15.05 5.20 28.02
N ILE A 125 -13.79 5.48 28.34
CA ILE A 125 -12.68 5.14 27.45
C ILE A 125 -11.90 3.97 28.04
N GLU A 126 -11.83 2.89 27.28
CA GLU A 126 -10.84 1.84 27.47
C GLU A 126 -9.65 2.11 26.54
N ASN A 127 -8.46 2.19 27.12
CA ASN A 127 -7.23 2.61 26.45
C ASN A 127 -6.28 1.42 26.25
N LYS A 128 -6.04 1.07 24.99
CA LYS A 128 -5.11 0.02 24.58
C LYS A 128 -3.97 0.59 23.77
N PHE A 129 -2.75 0.39 24.24
CA PHE A 129 -1.54 0.90 23.59
C PHE A 129 -0.67 -0.25 23.07
N HIS A 130 -0.58 -1.37 23.78
CA HIS A 130 0.22 -2.53 23.36
C HIS A 130 -0.54 -3.86 23.42
N ALA A 131 -1.50 -4.00 24.33
CA ALA A 131 -2.25 -5.23 24.52
C ALA A 131 -3.69 -5.06 24.03
N SER A 132 -4.29 -6.14 23.55
CA SER A 132 -5.74 -6.19 23.33
C SER A 132 -6.48 -6.31 24.68
N GLU A 133 -7.79 -6.03 24.66
CA GLU A 133 -8.67 -6.24 25.79
C GLU A 133 -8.73 -7.70 26.30
N SER A 134 -9.08 -7.83 27.57
CA SER A 134 -9.32 -9.13 28.20
C SER A 134 -10.74 -9.64 27.94
N GLU A 135 -10.94 -10.95 28.09
CA GLU A 135 -12.23 -11.57 27.82
C GLU A 135 -13.38 -10.93 28.63
N ASN A 136 -14.47 -10.59 27.95
CA ASN A 136 -15.67 -9.95 28.49
C ASN A 136 -15.46 -8.57 29.15
N GLN A 137 -14.29 -7.94 28.97
CA GLN A 137 -13.95 -6.67 29.61
C GLN A 137 -14.92 -5.54 29.26
N LEU A 138 -15.15 -5.33 27.98
CA LEU A 138 -16.03 -4.28 27.47
C LEU A 138 -17.48 -4.42 27.95
N ILE A 139 -17.98 -5.65 28.01
CA ILE A 139 -19.34 -6.00 28.46
C ILE A 139 -19.52 -5.63 29.93
N ASP A 140 -18.56 -5.99 30.77
CA ASP A 140 -18.61 -5.72 32.20
C ASP A 140 -18.62 -4.22 32.52
N TYR A 141 -17.86 -3.45 31.75
CA TYR A 141 -17.82 -2.00 31.88
C TYR A 141 -19.15 -1.36 31.51
N LEU A 142 -19.72 -1.75 30.37
CA LEU A 142 -21.04 -1.27 29.94
C LEU A 142 -22.12 -1.58 30.96
N LYS A 143 -22.14 -2.81 31.48
CA LYS A 143 -23.08 -3.20 32.53
C LYS A 143 -22.94 -2.33 33.77
N TYR A 144 -21.70 -2.14 34.24
CA TYR A 144 -21.42 -1.32 35.41
C TYR A 144 -21.87 0.14 35.22
N VAL A 145 -21.48 0.79 34.12
CA VAL A 145 -21.83 2.20 33.90
C VAL A 145 -23.32 2.40 33.67
N SER A 146 -23.99 1.46 33.00
CA SER A 146 -25.45 1.52 32.78
C SER A 146 -26.25 1.42 34.08
N GLU A 147 -25.73 0.68 35.07
CA GLU A 147 -26.35 0.56 36.39
C GLU A 147 -26.13 1.82 37.26
N GLN A 148 -24.93 2.40 37.21
CA GLN A 148 -24.56 3.56 38.04
C GLN A 148 -25.08 4.90 37.49
N TYR A 149 -25.02 5.10 36.18
CA TYR A 149 -25.34 6.37 35.52
C TYR A 149 -26.67 6.31 34.78
N LYS A 150 -27.74 5.95 35.51
CA LYS A 150 -29.08 5.84 34.93
C LYS A 150 -29.56 7.17 34.36
N GLY A 151 -29.98 7.15 33.10
CA GLY A 151 -30.49 8.33 32.40
C GLY A 151 -29.39 9.23 31.83
N TYR A 152 -28.12 8.77 31.83
CA TYR A 152 -27.06 9.37 31.03
C TYR A 152 -27.00 8.72 29.65
N THR A 153 -26.60 9.50 28.65
CA THR A 153 -26.16 8.99 27.36
C THR A 153 -24.74 8.47 27.50
N ILE A 154 -24.57 7.16 27.39
CA ILE A 154 -23.28 6.48 27.55
C ILE A 154 -22.63 6.35 26.18
N ILE A 155 -21.41 6.86 26.06
CA ILE A 155 -20.57 6.80 24.87
C ILE A 155 -19.34 5.96 25.23
N PRO A 156 -19.39 4.64 25.03
CA PRO A 156 -18.23 3.78 25.27
C PRO A 156 -17.24 3.93 24.11
N VAL A 157 -15.95 4.13 24.40
CA VAL A 157 -14.88 4.37 23.44
C VAL A 157 -13.77 3.36 23.66
N TYR A 158 -13.32 2.74 22.58
CA TYR A 158 -12.17 1.87 22.54
C TYR A 158 -11.04 2.61 21.81
N LEU A 159 -10.08 3.13 22.60
CA LEU A 159 -8.94 3.88 22.10
C LEU A 159 -7.76 2.93 21.88
N THR A 160 -7.28 2.82 20.65
CA THR A 160 -6.23 1.84 20.29
C THR A 160 -5.07 2.45 19.51
N LEU A 161 -3.91 1.78 19.47
CA LEU A 161 -2.75 2.27 18.72
C LEU A 161 -3.00 2.25 17.20
N THR A 162 -3.59 1.18 16.64
CA THR A 162 -3.76 0.98 15.20
C THR A 162 -5.17 0.49 14.81
N SER A 163 -6.20 1.25 15.18
CA SER A 163 -7.61 1.01 14.80
C SER A 163 -8.10 -0.43 14.99
N ASP A 164 -7.72 -1.05 16.11
CA ASP A 164 -8.19 -2.40 16.43
C ASP A 164 -9.70 -2.39 16.69
N ILE A 165 -10.38 -3.43 16.22
CA ILE A 165 -11.84 -3.56 16.35
C ILE A 165 -12.18 -4.03 17.78
N PRO A 166 -13.07 -3.33 18.51
CA PRO A 166 -13.52 -3.79 19.83
C PRO A 166 -14.31 -5.10 19.72
N SER A 167 -14.24 -5.99 20.72
CA SER A 167 -15.08 -7.19 20.71
C SER A 167 -16.57 -6.91 20.87
N HIS A 168 -16.93 -5.71 21.36
CA HIS A 168 -18.31 -5.32 21.61
C HIS A 168 -18.78 -4.22 20.65
N PRO A 169 -19.88 -4.41 19.91
CA PRO A 169 -20.31 -3.51 18.82
C PRO A 169 -20.75 -2.12 19.29
N GLU A 170 -21.12 -1.95 20.56
CA GLU A 170 -21.49 -0.64 21.11
C GLU A 170 -20.31 0.31 21.29
N TYR A 171 -19.07 -0.19 21.36
CA TYR A 171 -17.88 0.63 21.55
C TYR A 171 -17.51 1.42 20.29
N TRP A 172 -17.31 2.71 20.47
CA TRP A 172 -16.86 3.65 19.46
C TRP A 172 -15.35 3.50 19.28
N SER A 173 -14.90 3.44 18.03
CA SER A 173 -13.48 3.38 17.74
C SER A 173 -12.87 4.78 17.83
N LEU A 174 -11.70 4.88 18.46
CA LEU A 174 -10.80 6.04 18.43
C LEU A 174 -9.37 5.50 18.35
N ASP A 175 -8.46 6.20 17.69
CA ASP A 175 -7.06 5.75 17.65
C ASP A 175 -6.07 6.85 18.08
N TYR A 176 -4.82 6.45 18.29
CA TYR A 176 -3.78 7.38 18.68
C TYR A 176 -3.30 8.28 17.54
N HIS A 177 -3.63 8.01 16.27
CA HIS A 177 -3.45 8.97 15.17
C HIS A 177 -4.39 10.16 15.36
N ASP A 178 -5.65 9.93 15.75
CA ASP A 178 -6.59 11.00 16.08
C ASP A 178 -6.05 11.87 17.23
N ILE A 179 -5.52 11.24 18.29
CA ILE A 179 -4.93 11.95 19.43
C ILE A 179 -3.70 12.77 19.00
N LEU A 180 -2.79 12.17 18.23
CA LEU A 180 -1.60 12.82 17.70
C LEU A 180 -1.97 14.06 16.87
N ASP A 181 -2.94 13.93 15.98
CA ASP A 181 -3.43 15.01 15.14
C ASP A 181 -4.01 16.17 15.96
N ILE A 182 -4.82 15.88 16.98
CA ILE A 182 -5.44 16.91 17.82
C ILE A 182 -4.37 17.71 18.56
N ILE A 183 -3.38 17.04 19.15
CA ILE A 183 -2.30 17.72 19.87
C ILE A 183 -1.45 18.54 18.90
N SER A 184 -1.08 17.96 17.75
CA SER A 184 -0.23 18.61 16.75
C SER A 184 -0.90 19.86 16.17
N GLN A 185 -2.18 19.76 15.78
CA GLN A 185 -2.98 20.89 15.30
C GLN A 185 -3.04 22.01 16.34
N HIS A 186 -3.18 21.67 17.63
CA HIS A 186 -3.24 22.69 18.68
C HIS A 186 -1.91 23.43 18.85
N LEU A 187 -0.79 22.71 18.87
CA LEU A 187 0.54 23.30 18.97
C LEU A 187 0.85 24.21 17.77
N GLU A 188 0.50 23.78 16.55
CA GLU A 188 0.70 24.56 15.33
C GLU A 188 -0.08 25.88 15.35
N LEU A 189 -1.34 25.85 15.79
CA LEU A 189 -2.21 27.03 15.79
C LEU A 189 -1.95 28.00 16.96
N ASN A 190 -1.30 27.55 18.03
CA ASN A 190 -1.15 28.32 19.28
C ASN A 190 0.32 28.46 19.74
N GLN A 191 1.27 28.28 18.83
CA GLN A 191 2.70 28.26 19.15
C GLN A 191 3.18 29.51 19.91
N GLU A 192 2.61 30.69 19.61
CA GLU A 192 3.01 31.96 20.25
C GLU A 192 2.39 32.18 21.64
N VAL A 193 1.39 31.39 22.03
CA VAL A 193 0.58 31.61 23.25
C VAL A 193 0.82 30.54 24.31
N ILE A 194 1.13 29.31 23.90
CA ILE A 194 1.38 28.20 24.82
C ILE A 194 2.68 28.43 25.60
N ALA A 195 2.64 28.14 26.90
CA ALA A 195 3.84 28.21 27.74
C ALA A 195 4.90 27.17 27.32
N ASP A 196 6.17 27.57 27.27
CA ASP A 196 7.29 26.73 26.79
C ASP A 196 7.34 25.34 27.44
N ASN A 197 7.07 25.25 28.74
CA ASN A 197 7.10 23.98 29.47
C ASN A 197 5.97 23.01 29.04
N ILE A 198 4.80 23.54 28.70
CA ILE A 198 3.67 22.76 28.18
C ILE A 198 3.97 22.35 26.73
N HIS A 199 4.44 23.29 25.91
CA HIS A 199 4.87 23.03 24.54
C HIS A 199 5.91 21.90 24.49
N ASP A 200 6.95 21.99 25.34
CA ASP A 200 8.00 20.98 25.43
C ASP A 200 7.44 19.62 25.84
N PHE A 201 6.60 19.57 26.88
CA PHE A 201 5.98 18.32 27.33
C PHE A 201 5.16 17.66 26.21
N LEU A 202 4.35 18.42 25.50
CA LEU A 202 3.54 17.93 24.39
C LEU A 202 4.38 17.51 23.20
N THR A 203 5.44 18.24 22.89
CA THR A 203 6.41 17.86 21.85
C THR A 203 7.08 16.51 22.19
N TYR A 204 7.45 16.30 23.46
CA TYR A 204 7.97 15.00 23.90
C TYR A 204 6.93 13.90 23.81
N TYR A 205 5.66 14.18 24.11
CA TYR A 205 4.59 13.19 24.00
C TYR A 205 4.28 12.84 22.53
N ILE A 206 4.20 13.84 21.65
CA ILE A 206 4.10 13.67 20.20
C ILE A 206 5.23 12.76 19.70
N ALA A 207 6.48 12.98 20.13
CA ALA A 207 7.59 12.14 19.72
C ALA A 207 7.44 10.66 20.19
N ILE A 208 6.81 10.42 21.36
CA ILE A 208 6.48 9.04 21.78
C ILE A 208 5.42 8.44 20.86
N LEU A 209 4.35 9.17 20.57
CA LEU A 209 3.27 8.68 19.72
C LEU A 209 3.77 8.43 18.29
N GLN A 210 4.53 9.36 17.70
CA GLN A 210 5.09 9.21 16.36
C GLN A 210 6.02 8.00 16.23
N GLU A 211 6.81 7.68 17.26
CA GLU A 211 7.67 6.49 17.22
C GLU A 211 6.87 5.17 17.13
N GLU A 212 5.65 5.16 17.64
CA GLU A 212 4.79 3.97 17.68
C GLU A 212 3.77 3.96 16.52
N LEU A 213 3.36 5.14 16.02
CA LEU A 213 2.31 5.32 15.01
C LEU A 213 2.81 5.58 13.59
N VAL A 214 3.97 6.22 13.45
CA VAL A 214 4.51 6.65 12.15
C VAL A 214 5.60 5.68 11.74
N GLU A 215 5.35 4.91 10.70
CA GLU A 215 6.41 4.18 10.02
C GLU A 215 7.38 5.19 9.40
N ASP A 216 8.53 5.35 10.06
CA ASP A 216 9.55 6.26 9.59
C ASP A 216 10.28 5.66 8.39
N ASN A 217 9.67 5.78 7.21
CA ASN A 217 10.18 5.26 5.94
C ASN A 217 11.64 5.67 5.70
N GLN A 218 12.02 6.87 6.14
CA GLN A 218 13.39 7.36 6.08
C GLN A 218 14.33 6.55 6.99
N ALA A 219 13.94 6.28 8.24
CA ALA A 219 14.71 5.45 9.16
C ALA A 219 14.75 3.97 8.72
N ILE A 220 13.66 3.45 8.14
CA ILE A 220 13.63 2.11 7.55
C ILE A 220 14.61 2.02 6.38
N GLN A 221 14.60 2.99 5.47
CA GLN A 221 15.54 3.05 4.35
C GLN A 221 16.99 3.17 4.85
N MET A 222 17.25 4.03 5.84
CA MET A 222 18.57 4.10 6.49
C MET A 222 18.95 2.76 7.13
N ALA A 223 18.04 2.07 7.80
CA ALA A 223 18.31 0.77 8.42
C ALA A 223 18.67 -0.29 7.39
N LEU A 224 17.99 -0.29 6.24
CA LEU A 224 18.30 -1.16 5.11
C LEU A 224 19.69 -0.87 4.53
N GLU A 225 20.02 0.40 4.29
CA GLU A 225 21.33 0.80 3.77
C GLU A 225 22.47 0.43 4.72
N VAL A 226 22.27 0.68 6.02
CA VAL A 226 23.23 0.29 7.06
C VAL A 226 23.41 -1.22 7.06
N TYR A 227 22.32 -2.00 7.06
CA TYR A 227 22.39 -3.45 7.13
C TYR A 227 23.04 -4.03 5.87
N GLN A 228 22.73 -3.52 4.67
CA GLN A 228 23.38 -3.95 3.43
C GLN A 228 24.89 -3.72 3.45
N LYS A 229 25.35 -2.54 3.88
CA LYS A 229 26.78 -2.19 3.92
C LYS A 229 27.53 -2.85 5.08
N ASN A 230 26.85 -3.17 6.19
CA ASN A 230 27.48 -3.58 7.45
C ASN A 230 26.90 -4.89 8.02
N LYS A 231 26.30 -5.75 7.17
CA LYS A 231 25.58 -6.96 7.58
C LYS A 231 26.33 -7.78 8.62
N VAL A 232 27.59 -8.12 8.33
CA VAL A 232 28.41 -8.97 9.21
C VAL A 232 28.61 -8.34 10.59
N ALA A 233 28.83 -7.03 10.67
CA ALA A 233 29.01 -6.34 11.94
C ALA A 233 27.71 -6.30 12.76
N ILE A 234 26.59 -5.96 12.10
CA ILE A 234 25.26 -5.94 12.75
C ILE A 234 24.85 -7.33 13.21
N ASP A 235 25.02 -8.35 12.36
CA ASP A 235 24.72 -9.74 12.69
C ASP A 235 25.55 -10.20 13.90
N ILE A 236 26.88 -10.00 13.89
CA ILE A 236 27.75 -10.40 15.02
C ILE A 236 27.32 -9.70 16.32
N LEU A 237 27.09 -8.39 16.28
CA LEU A 237 26.71 -7.62 17.46
C LEU A 237 25.36 -8.09 18.02
N TYR A 238 24.34 -8.20 17.17
CA TYR A 238 23.00 -8.62 17.56
C TYR A 238 22.97 -10.07 18.05
N ILE A 239 23.44 -11.01 17.22
CA ILE A 239 23.32 -12.46 17.46
C ILE A 239 24.11 -12.89 18.70
N SER A 240 25.23 -12.22 19.00
CA SER A 240 26.03 -12.49 20.20
C SER A 240 25.26 -12.30 21.51
N GLN A 241 24.17 -11.51 21.50
CA GLN A 241 23.35 -11.22 22.68
C GLN A 241 21.97 -11.87 22.65
N HIS A 242 21.62 -12.58 21.57
CA HIS A 242 20.30 -13.16 21.31
C HIS A 242 20.39 -14.69 21.12
N PRO A 243 20.57 -15.49 22.19
CA PRO A 243 20.85 -16.92 22.10
C PRO A 243 19.73 -17.75 21.44
N GLU A 244 18.49 -17.26 21.41
CA GLU A 244 17.37 -17.86 20.68
C GLU A 244 17.65 -17.99 19.18
N CYS A 245 18.49 -17.11 18.62
CA CYS A 245 18.90 -17.15 17.22
C CYS A 245 19.80 -18.37 16.90
N ARG A 246 20.34 -19.10 17.89
CA ARG A 246 21.14 -20.33 17.67
C ARG A 246 20.37 -21.43 16.94
N LYS A 247 19.04 -21.43 17.05
CA LYS A 247 18.18 -22.40 16.38
C LYS A 247 18.09 -22.17 14.86
N LEU A 248 18.46 -20.97 14.39
CA LEU A 248 18.34 -20.58 12.99
C LEU A 248 19.60 -21.05 12.21
N PRO A 249 19.44 -21.93 11.19
CA PRO A 249 20.57 -22.48 10.44
C PRO A 249 21.51 -21.42 9.86
N ARG A 250 20.96 -20.29 9.39
CA ARG A 250 21.70 -19.18 8.77
C ARG A 250 22.77 -18.53 9.65
N PHE A 251 22.67 -18.68 10.98
CA PHE A 251 23.57 -18.05 11.94
C PHE A 251 24.58 -19.02 12.56
N LYS A 252 24.56 -20.29 12.14
CA LYS A 252 25.43 -21.34 12.69
C LYS A 252 26.92 -21.01 12.57
N ASP A 253 27.33 -20.47 11.43
CA ASP A 253 28.74 -20.09 11.20
C ASP A 253 29.15 -18.89 12.06
N ILE A 254 28.22 -17.96 12.30
CA ILE A 254 28.45 -16.79 13.15
C ILE A 254 28.61 -17.23 14.61
N TYR A 255 27.75 -18.13 15.11
CA TYR A 255 27.94 -18.68 16.46
C TYR A 255 29.21 -19.48 16.60
N THR A 256 29.59 -20.26 15.59
CA THR A 256 30.86 -21.01 15.59
C THR A 256 32.06 -20.06 15.69
N GLN A 257 31.96 -18.84 15.17
CA GLN A 257 32.98 -17.81 15.33
C GLN A 257 32.93 -17.15 16.71
N ILE A 258 31.73 -16.82 17.21
CA ILE A 258 31.55 -16.21 18.54
C ILE A 258 32.02 -17.14 19.66
N ASP A 259 31.76 -18.44 19.55
CA ASP A 259 32.14 -19.46 20.53
C ASP A 259 33.66 -19.66 20.61
N LYS A 260 34.41 -19.25 19.57
CA LYS A 260 35.89 -19.26 19.54
C LYS A 260 36.52 -18.01 20.17
N LEU A 261 35.73 -16.98 20.49
CA LEU A 261 36.24 -15.75 21.09
C LEU A 261 36.62 -15.97 22.55
N SER A 262 37.68 -15.28 23.00
CA SER A 262 38.04 -15.24 24.41
C SER A 262 36.96 -14.54 25.25
N LEU A 263 36.92 -14.83 26.56
CA LEU A 263 35.99 -14.17 27.49
C LEU A 263 36.09 -12.64 27.43
N GLY A 264 37.32 -12.10 27.30
CA GLY A 264 37.54 -10.66 27.16
C GLY A 264 36.92 -10.06 25.89
N GLN A 265 36.98 -10.78 24.78
CA GLN A 265 36.38 -10.36 23.50
C GLN A 265 34.86 -10.45 23.52
N GLN A 266 34.30 -11.49 24.15
CA GLN A 266 32.85 -11.61 24.32
C GLN A 266 32.29 -10.47 25.20
N LEU A 267 32.99 -10.12 26.28
CA LEU A 267 32.64 -8.96 27.12
C LEU A 267 32.75 -7.64 26.35
N ALA A 268 33.73 -7.50 25.46
CA ALA A 268 33.86 -6.31 24.62
C ALA A 268 32.70 -6.19 23.62
N LEU A 269 32.31 -7.28 22.95
CA LEU A 269 31.14 -7.31 22.06
C LEU A 269 29.86 -6.93 22.80
N LYS A 270 29.66 -7.48 24.00
CA LYS A 270 28.52 -7.13 24.84
C LYS A 270 28.48 -5.63 25.15
N ARG A 271 29.60 -5.03 25.56
CA ARG A 271 29.68 -3.58 25.82
C ARG A 271 29.38 -2.74 24.59
N LEU A 272 29.88 -3.14 23.42
CA LEU A 272 29.62 -2.44 22.15
C LEU A 272 28.15 -2.51 21.76
N TYR A 273 27.54 -3.69 21.89
CA TYR A 273 26.12 -3.87 21.67
C TYR A 273 25.29 -3.05 22.66
N ASP A 274 25.54 -3.17 23.98
CA ASP A 274 24.76 -2.49 25.01
C ASP A 274 24.73 -0.96 24.80
N LYS A 275 25.86 -0.37 24.37
CA LYS A 275 25.96 1.07 24.06
C LYS A 275 25.06 1.50 22.90
N LYS A 276 24.75 0.61 21.96
CA LYS A 276 24.08 0.90 20.70
C LYS A 276 22.85 0.02 20.45
N LYS A 277 22.35 -0.63 21.50
CA LYS A 277 21.34 -1.70 21.44
C LYS A 277 20.14 -1.34 20.58
N LYS A 278 19.45 -0.25 20.90
CA LYS A 278 18.23 0.18 20.17
C LYS A 278 18.48 0.32 18.66
N THR A 279 19.62 0.89 18.28
CA THR A 279 19.99 1.10 16.87
C THR A 279 20.31 -0.22 16.19
N ILE A 280 21.09 -1.08 16.85
CA ILE A 280 21.47 -2.40 16.31
C ILE A 280 20.23 -3.28 16.15
N ASP A 281 19.35 -3.32 17.16
CA ASP A 281 18.10 -4.08 17.13
C ASP A 281 17.19 -3.59 16.01
N TYR A 282 17.04 -2.28 15.86
CA TYR A 282 16.22 -1.69 14.79
C TYR A 282 16.80 -2.00 13.40
N VAL A 283 18.10 -1.83 13.21
CA VAL A 283 18.80 -2.11 11.94
C VAL A 283 18.76 -3.60 11.60
N PHE A 284 18.93 -4.47 12.59
CA PHE A 284 18.81 -5.91 12.38
C PHE A 284 17.36 -6.27 12.03
N THR A 285 16.37 -5.87 12.82
CA THR A 285 14.96 -6.24 12.59
C THR A 285 14.41 -5.71 11.26
N ASN A 286 14.66 -4.44 10.93
CA ASN A 286 14.10 -3.81 9.74
C ASN A 286 15.02 -3.94 8.52
N GLY A 287 16.34 -3.92 8.71
CA GLY A 287 17.33 -4.01 7.64
C GLY A 287 17.63 -5.44 7.19
N SER A 288 17.51 -6.45 8.06
CA SER A 288 17.65 -7.88 7.69
C SER A 288 16.42 -8.47 7.01
N ASN A 289 15.45 -7.62 6.65
CA ASN A 289 14.18 -8.05 6.09
C ASN A 289 14.37 -8.68 4.69
N VAL A 290 14.53 -10.01 4.69
CA VAL A 290 14.73 -10.83 3.49
C VAL A 290 13.49 -10.79 2.58
N LEU A 291 12.29 -10.67 3.14
CA LEU A 291 11.04 -10.58 2.40
C LEU A 291 11.04 -9.35 1.47
N ARG A 292 11.45 -8.17 1.97
CA ARG A 292 11.57 -6.96 1.15
C ARG A 292 12.55 -7.13 -0.01
N GLN A 293 13.73 -7.71 0.27
CA GLN A 293 14.75 -7.90 -0.76
C GLN A 293 14.30 -8.92 -1.81
N ALA A 294 13.63 -9.99 -1.37
CA ALA A 294 13.06 -10.99 -2.24
C ALA A 294 11.97 -10.42 -3.13
N PHE A 295 11.13 -9.53 -2.58
CA PHE A 295 10.10 -8.81 -3.32
C PHE A 295 10.69 -7.94 -4.43
N ILE A 296 11.74 -7.16 -4.16
CA ILE A 296 12.43 -6.38 -5.20
C ILE A 296 12.98 -7.30 -6.30
N SER A 297 13.65 -8.40 -5.92
CA SER A 297 14.14 -9.39 -6.89
C SER A 297 13.02 -10.09 -7.67
N PHE A 298 11.80 -10.22 -7.10
CA PHE A 298 10.61 -10.69 -7.80
C PHE A 298 10.14 -9.67 -8.84
N LEU A 299 10.01 -8.39 -8.45
CA LEU A 299 9.57 -7.30 -9.33
C LEU A 299 10.52 -7.09 -10.50
N GLU A 300 11.83 -7.17 -10.28
CA GLU A 300 12.85 -7.09 -11.32
C GLU A 300 12.71 -8.22 -12.37
N ARG A 301 12.29 -9.43 -11.94
CA ARG A 301 12.11 -10.59 -12.83
C ARG A 301 10.79 -10.53 -13.61
N GLU A 302 9.75 -9.98 -13.00
CA GLU A 302 8.45 -9.76 -13.63
C GLU A 302 8.38 -8.39 -14.34
N GLU A 303 9.50 -7.66 -14.41
CA GLU A 303 9.66 -6.37 -15.09
C GLU A 303 8.64 -5.30 -14.65
N ILE A 304 8.26 -5.30 -13.36
CA ILE A 304 7.30 -4.33 -12.79
C ILE A 304 8.01 -3.00 -12.48
N PRO A 305 7.58 -1.86 -13.07
CA PRO A 305 8.24 -0.57 -12.87
C PRO A 305 8.09 0.00 -11.44
N GLU A 306 9.05 0.84 -11.03
CA GLU A 306 9.13 1.40 -9.66
C GLU A 306 7.91 2.22 -9.24
N GLU A 307 7.21 2.86 -10.17
CA GLU A 307 5.99 3.61 -9.88
C GLU A 307 4.79 2.74 -9.49
N PHE A 308 4.85 1.42 -9.74
CA PHE A 308 3.74 0.49 -9.52
C PHE A 308 3.94 -0.40 -8.29
N TYR A 309 4.91 -0.11 -7.41
CA TYR A 309 5.10 -0.91 -6.20
C TYR A 309 5.59 -0.12 -4.98
N SER A 310 5.34 -0.68 -3.80
CA SER A 310 5.96 -0.29 -2.54
C SER A 310 6.61 -1.51 -1.90
N ALA A 311 7.94 -1.47 -1.77
CA ALA A 311 8.73 -2.51 -1.13
C ALA A 311 8.64 -2.40 0.42
N HIS A 312 7.42 -2.44 0.95
CA HIS A 312 7.14 -2.41 2.37
C HIS A 312 7.77 -3.61 3.07
N VAL A 313 8.29 -3.41 4.27
CA VAL A 313 8.96 -4.45 5.07
C VAL A 313 8.04 -5.62 5.48
N ARG A 314 6.75 -5.40 5.71
CA ARG A 314 5.82 -6.45 6.18
C ARG A 314 4.83 -6.87 5.10
N VAL A 315 4.29 -5.89 4.39
CA VAL A 315 3.27 -6.07 3.35
C VAL A 315 3.75 -5.49 2.02
N PRO A 316 4.88 -5.97 1.46
CA PRO A 316 5.33 -5.50 0.16
C PRO A 316 4.22 -5.68 -0.87
N ASN A 317 3.92 -4.60 -1.59
CA ASN A 317 2.71 -4.48 -2.39
C ASN A 317 3.01 -3.85 -3.75
N PHE A 318 2.17 -4.16 -4.72
CA PHE A 318 2.27 -3.67 -6.09
C PHE A 318 0.92 -3.73 -6.79
N ILE A 319 0.84 -3.03 -7.88
CA ILE A 319 -0.26 -3.09 -8.84
C ILE A 319 0.28 -3.53 -10.19
N LEU A 320 -0.57 -4.15 -10.99
CA LEU A 320 -0.24 -4.43 -12.38
C LEU A 320 -0.26 -3.12 -13.17
N PRO A 321 0.77 -2.79 -13.96
CA PRO A 321 0.78 -1.60 -14.81
C PRO A 321 -0.47 -1.47 -15.69
N GLU A 322 -1.03 -2.61 -16.10
CA GLU A 322 -2.24 -2.72 -16.92
C GLU A 322 -3.53 -2.31 -16.20
N TRP A 323 -3.53 -2.25 -14.86
CA TRP A 323 -4.66 -1.80 -14.05
C TRP A 323 -4.76 -0.29 -13.92
N ALA A 324 -3.74 0.46 -14.35
CA ALA A 324 -3.84 1.92 -14.44
C ALA A 324 -5.02 2.34 -15.34
N ASP A 325 -5.31 1.55 -16.37
CA ASP A 325 -6.43 1.78 -17.31
C ASP A 325 -7.81 1.58 -16.63
N PHE A 326 -7.89 1.01 -15.42
CA PHE A 326 -9.17 0.74 -14.73
C PHE A 326 -9.66 1.91 -13.88
N GLU A 327 -8.84 2.94 -13.67
CA GLU A 327 -9.18 4.10 -12.83
C GLU A 327 -10.42 4.83 -13.35
N ASP A 328 -10.61 4.90 -14.66
CA ASP A 328 -11.78 5.55 -15.28
C ASP A 328 -13.10 4.85 -14.94
N ILE A 329 -13.07 3.54 -14.67
CA ILE A 329 -14.25 2.70 -14.42
C ILE A 329 -14.46 2.53 -12.92
N LEU A 330 -13.39 2.25 -12.18
CA LEU A 330 -13.47 2.05 -10.74
C LEU A 330 -13.56 3.37 -9.99
N GLY A 331 -12.98 4.44 -10.53
CA GLY A 331 -12.79 5.71 -9.85
C GLY A 331 -11.53 5.71 -8.97
N LYS A 332 -11.14 6.91 -8.55
CA LYS A 332 -10.03 7.11 -7.63
C LYS A 332 -10.38 6.61 -6.23
N PRO A 333 -9.48 5.89 -5.54
CA PRO A 333 -9.70 5.52 -4.17
C PRO A 333 -9.59 6.73 -3.23
N GLU A 334 -10.05 6.57 -1.98
CA GLU A 334 -9.83 7.54 -0.90
C GLU A 334 -8.32 7.87 -0.74
N LEU A 335 -8.01 9.12 -0.36
CA LEU A 335 -6.64 9.61 -0.18
C LEU A 335 -5.83 8.73 0.77
N GLY A 336 -4.61 8.36 0.36
CA GLY A 336 -3.68 7.58 1.16
C GLY A 336 -3.86 6.05 1.08
N TYR A 337 -4.79 5.55 0.25
CA TYR A 337 -4.92 4.12 0.03
C TYR A 337 -3.83 3.55 -0.89
N TRP A 338 -2.91 2.77 -0.31
CA TRP A 338 -1.79 2.09 -0.99
C TRP A 338 -1.09 2.98 -2.02
N LEU A 339 -1.12 2.58 -3.30
CA LEU A 339 -0.48 3.27 -4.42
C LEU A 339 -1.44 4.21 -5.16
N GLY A 340 -2.63 4.48 -4.61
CA GLY A 340 -3.64 5.35 -5.23
C GLY A 340 -4.52 4.67 -6.27
N HIS A 341 -4.62 3.34 -6.26
CA HIS A 341 -5.43 2.56 -7.19
C HIS A 341 -6.48 1.71 -6.46
N GLY A 342 -7.60 1.45 -7.13
CA GLY A 342 -8.72 0.69 -6.57
C GLY A 342 -8.50 -0.82 -6.44
N LEU A 343 -7.38 -1.32 -6.96
CA LEU A 343 -6.94 -2.71 -6.85
C LEU A 343 -5.51 -2.74 -6.34
N ILE A 344 -5.19 -3.73 -5.51
CA ILE A 344 -3.85 -3.90 -4.96
C ILE A 344 -3.51 -5.38 -4.75
N ILE A 345 -2.23 -5.73 -4.94
CA ILE A 345 -1.66 -7.04 -4.64
C ILE A 345 -0.59 -6.86 -3.57
N TRP A 346 -0.56 -7.72 -2.56
CA TRP A 346 0.55 -7.73 -1.59
C TRP A 346 0.92 -9.13 -1.15
N PHE A 347 2.19 -9.27 -0.78
CA PHE A 347 2.71 -10.44 -0.10
C PHE A 347 2.82 -10.18 1.40
N GLU A 348 2.66 -11.23 2.20
CA GLU A 348 2.94 -11.19 3.64
C GLU A 348 3.50 -12.53 4.10
N ARG A 349 4.27 -12.50 5.20
CA ARG A 349 4.64 -13.72 5.93
C ARG A 349 3.60 -13.95 7.02
N THR A 350 2.96 -15.12 7.02
CA THR A 350 2.02 -15.51 8.07
C THR A 350 2.76 -15.94 9.34
N TRP A 351 2.02 -16.03 10.46
CA TRP A 351 2.59 -16.43 11.76
C TRP A 351 3.14 -17.87 11.76
N ASP A 352 2.64 -18.72 10.86
CA ASP A 352 3.05 -20.11 10.63
C ASP A 352 4.07 -20.24 9.48
N ASP A 353 4.74 -19.16 9.10
CA ASP A 353 5.83 -19.12 8.12
C ASP A 353 5.45 -19.51 6.69
N PHE A 354 4.20 -19.29 6.30
CA PHE A 354 3.80 -19.34 4.88
C PHE A 354 3.98 -17.97 4.24
N LEU A 355 4.36 -17.99 2.96
CA LEU A 355 4.27 -16.81 2.11
C LEU A 355 2.84 -16.76 1.58
N LYS A 356 2.17 -15.62 1.75
CA LYS A 356 0.79 -15.43 1.33
C LYS A 356 0.69 -14.28 0.36
N VAL A 357 -0.04 -14.48 -0.74
CA VAL A 357 -0.44 -13.41 -1.66
C VAL A 357 -1.90 -13.05 -1.41
N ASN A 358 -2.22 -11.76 -1.47
CA ASN A 358 -3.57 -11.25 -1.33
C ASN A 358 -3.88 -10.30 -2.50
N VAL A 359 -5.15 -10.27 -2.93
CA VAL A 359 -5.67 -9.26 -3.87
C VAL A 359 -6.92 -8.62 -3.27
N GLU A 360 -7.00 -7.30 -3.32
CA GLU A 360 -8.09 -6.52 -2.71
C GLU A 360 -8.61 -5.43 -3.65
N VAL A 361 -9.90 -5.14 -3.51
CA VAL A 361 -10.63 -4.05 -4.16
C VAL A 361 -11.02 -3.01 -3.12
N GLY A 362 -10.87 -1.72 -3.42
CA GLY A 362 -11.40 -0.60 -2.62
C GLY A 362 -10.33 0.46 -2.34
N PRO A 363 -10.60 1.47 -1.50
CA PRO A 363 -11.87 2.14 -1.25
C PRO A 363 -12.18 3.08 -2.41
N VAL A 364 -12.70 2.51 -3.50
CA VAL A 364 -13.26 3.25 -4.63
C VAL A 364 -14.74 3.55 -4.37
N PRO A 365 -15.38 4.47 -5.14
CA PRO A 365 -16.81 4.76 -5.02
C PRO A 365 -17.66 3.49 -4.89
N TYR A 366 -18.61 3.51 -3.94
CA TYR A 366 -19.37 2.32 -3.54
C TYR A 366 -20.04 1.62 -4.72
N GLU A 367 -20.76 2.36 -5.56
CA GLU A 367 -21.47 1.82 -6.73
C GLU A 367 -20.52 1.08 -7.68
N ASN A 368 -19.37 1.68 -7.99
CA ASN A 368 -18.37 1.09 -8.87
C ASN A 368 -17.80 -0.21 -8.26
N ARG A 369 -17.52 -0.20 -6.94
CA ARG A 369 -17.06 -1.40 -6.24
C ARG A 369 -18.13 -2.48 -6.24
N LEU A 370 -19.38 -2.14 -5.93
CA LEU A 370 -20.49 -3.09 -5.89
C LEU A 370 -20.70 -3.74 -7.25
N ASN A 371 -20.67 -2.95 -8.33
CA ASN A 371 -20.77 -3.42 -9.70
C ASN A 371 -19.63 -4.39 -10.06
N LEU A 372 -18.38 -4.05 -9.71
CA LEU A 372 -17.25 -4.95 -9.91
C LEU A 372 -17.42 -6.26 -9.12
N LEU A 373 -17.77 -6.18 -7.83
CA LEU A 373 -17.97 -7.36 -7.00
C LEU A 373 -19.09 -8.26 -7.53
N ASN A 374 -20.22 -7.69 -7.96
CA ASN A 374 -21.29 -8.46 -8.59
C ASN A 374 -20.80 -9.16 -9.86
N ALA A 375 -20.10 -8.45 -10.75
CA ALA A 375 -19.54 -9.04 -11.96
C ALA A 375 -18.55 -10.18 -11.64
N LEU A 376 -17.64 -9.99 -10.68
CA LEU A 376 -16.69 -11.00 -10.22
C LEU A 376 -17.39 -12.25 -9.65
N GLU A 377 -18.46 -12.07 -8.88
CA GLU A 377 -19.24 -13.18 -8.33
C GLU A 377 -19.91 -14.00 -9.44
N THR A 378 -20.45 -13.35 -10.48
CA THR A 378 -21.01 -14.06 -11.66
C THR A 378 -19.96 -14.86 -12.42
N LEU A 379 -18.68 -14.46 -12.33
CA LEU A 379 -17.54 -15.16 -12.92
C LEU A 379 -16.94 -16.21 -11.96
N GLY A 380 -17.58 -16.49 -10.83
CA GLY A 380 -17.19 -17.53 -9.88
C GLY A 380 -16.11 -17.11 -8.87
N VAL A 381 -15.79 -15.82 -8.76
CA VAL A 381 -14.87 -15.33 -7.72
C VAL A 381 -15.61 -15.29 -6.38
N SER A 382 -15.04 -15.97 -5.38
CA SER A 382 -15.66 -16.10 -4.05
C SER A 382 -15.08 -15.10 -3.05
N PHE A 383 -15.97 -14.43 -2.34
CA PHE A 383 -15.66 -13.56 -1.21
C PHE A 383 -16.85 -13.54 -0.24
N ARG A 384 -16.68 -12.94 0.94
CA ARG A 384 -17.75 -12.89 1.96
C ARG A 384 -18.94 -12.09 1.43
N THR A 385 -20.17 -12.55 1.67
CA THR A 385 -21.40 -11.83 1.27
C THR A 385 -21.47 -10.42 1.85
N SER A 386 -20.95 -10.22 3.06
CA SER A 386 -20.86 -8.90 3.70
C SER A 386 -19.93 -7.91 2.99
N ALA A 387 -19.13 -8.34 2.01
CA ALA A 387 -18.26 -7.47 1.21
C ALA A 387 -19.01 -6.43 0.37
N LYS A 388 -20.28 -6.73 0.01
CA LYS A 388 -21.12 -5.87 -0.83
C LYS A 388 -21.85 -4.76 -0.07
N LEU A 389 -21.68 -4.70 1.26
CA LEU A 389 -22.30 -3.66 2.08
C LEU A 389 -21.62 -2.30 1.84
N GLU A 390 -22.43 -1.24 1.84
CA GLU A 390 -21.99 0.15 1.60
C GLU A 390 -20.87 0.60 2.54
N GLY A 391 -20.99 0.31 3.84
CA GLY A 391 -19.99 0.66 4.85
C GLY A 391 -18.68 -0.14 4.80
N LYS A 392 -18.56 -1.20 3.98
CA LYS A 392 -17.25 -1.82 3.75
C LYS A 392 -16.43 -0.89 2.88
N LYS A 393 -15.14 -0.74 3.13
CA LYS A 393 -14.23 0.08 2.30
C LYS A 393 -13.40 -0.76 1.35
N TYR A 394 -13.02 -1.96 1.78
CA TYR A 394 -12.16 -2.87 1.04
C TYR A 394 -12.71 -4.29 1.06
N THR A 395 -12.42 -5.04 0.00
CA THR A 395 -12.82 -6.43 -0.16
C THR A 395 -11.67 -7.25 -0.70
N LYS A 396 -11.19 -8.18 0.12
CA LYS A 396 -10.23 -9.18 -0.32
C LYS A 396 -10.93 -10.20 -1.23
N ILE A 397 -10.55 -10.23 -2.49
CA ILE A 397 -11.14 -11.08 -3.53
C ILE A 397 -10.31 -12.33 -3.82
N TYR A 398 -9.07 -12.39 -3.32
CA TYR A 398 -8.21 -13.56 -3.48
C TYR A 398 -7.18 -13.68 -2.36
N THR A 399 -6.85 -14.92 -2.03
CA THR A 399 -5.80 -15.28 -1.09
C THR A 399 -5.27 -16.66 -1.43
N GLU A 400 -3.95 -16.80 -1.52
CA GLU A 400 -3.31 -18.11 -1.66
C GLU A 400 -1.97 -18.14 -0.90
N THR A 401 -1.54 -19.32 -0.49
CA THR A 401 -0.33 -19.50 0.34
C THR A 401 0.66 -20.48 -0.26
N SER A 402 1.95 -20.29 0.02
CA SER A 402 3.04 -21.15 -0.40
C SER A 402 4.03 -21.37 0.73
N ILE A 403 4.54 -22.60 0.85
CA ILE A 403 5.57 -22.95 1.82
C ILE A 403 6.92 -22.44 1.32
N ILE A 404 7.65 -21.75 2.20
CA ILE A 404 9.04 -21.35 1.99
C ILE A 404 9.94 -22.20 2.88
N SER A 405 10.88 -22.92 2.27
CA SER A 405 11.78 -23.84 2.97
C SER A 405 12.85 -23.10 3.79
N ASP A 406 13.27 -21.92 3.34
CA ASP A 406 14.26 -21.10 4.02
C ASP A 406 13.96 -19.60 3.90
N TRP A 407 13.33 -19.05 4.95
CA TRP A 407 13.07 -17.60 5.07
C TRP A 407 14.33 -16.74 5.23
N ALA A 408 15.51 -17.34 5.36
CA ALA A 408 16.78 -16.63 5.30
C ALA A 408 17.25 -16.38 3.86
N ASN A 409 16.74 -17.16 2.91
CA ASN A 409 17.21 -17.18 1.54
C ASN A 409 16.30 -16.29 0.68
N LYS A 410 16.86 -15.18 0.21
CA LYS A 410 16.17 -14.21 -0.64
C LYS A 410 15.61 -14.86 -1.91
N GLU A 411 16.41 -15.70 -2.56
CA GLU A 411 16.04 -16.41 -3.78
C GLU A 411 14.89 -17.40 -3.53
N SER A 412 14.88 -18.11 -2.39
CA SER A 412 13.79 -19.04 -2.04
C SER A 412 12.45 -18.33 -1.87
N ILE A 413 12.43 -17.16 -1.22
CA ILE A 413 11.22 -16.35 -1.07
C ILE A 413 10.78 -15.79 -2.42
N ALA A 414 11.72 -15.27 -3.22
CA ALA A 414 11.42 -14.71 -4.55
C ALA A 414 10.84 -15.78 -5.48
N GLU A 415 11.37 -16.99 -5.48
CA GLU A 415 10.78 -18.14 -6.19
C GLU A 415 9.38 -18.49 -5.67
N GLY A 416 9.16 -18.40 -4.35
CA GLY A 416 7.83 -18.51 -3.76
C GLY A 416 6.83 -17.49 -4.28
N MET A 417 7.24 -16.22 -4.39
CA MET A 417 6.43 -15.14 -4.96
C MET A 417 6.11 -15.40 -6.43
N ILE A 418 7.11 -15.79 -7.23
CA ILE A 418 6.94 -16.14 -8.65
C ILE A 418 5.98 -17.30 -8.82
N ARG A 419 6.06 -18.33 -7.97
CA ARG A 419 5.11 -19.47 -7.99
C ARG A 419 3.68 -19.02 -7.72
N LEU A 420 3.45 -18.19 -6.69
CA LEU A 420 2.11 -17.67 -6.38
C LEU A 420 1.58 -16.74 -7.48
N PHE A 421 2.44 -15.89 -8.04
CA PHE A 421 2.08 -14.93 -9.08
C PHE A 421 1.81 -15.57 -10.45
N ASN A 422 2.39 -16.74 -10.70
CA ASN A 422 2.18 -17.50 -11.93
C ASN A 422 1.27 -18.71 -11.73
N ASP A 423 0.64 -18.86 -10.56
CA ASP A 423 -0.34 -19.91 -10.28
C ASP A 423 -1.59 -19.75 -11.16
N ASP A 424 -2.15 -20.87 -11.61
CA ASP A 424 -3.30 -20.91 -12.51
C ASP A 424 -4.53 -20.21 -11.91
N LYS A 425 -4.76 -20.35 -10.60
CA LYS A 425 -5.89 -19.68 -9.94
C LYS A 425 -5.67 -18.16 -9.87
N PHE A 426 -4.42 -17.73 -9.67
CA PHE A 426 -4.08 -16.31 -9.64
C PHE A 426 -4.28 -15.70 -11.03
N ASN A 427 -3.75 -16.34 -12.08
CA ASN A 427 -3.96 -15.90 -13.47
C ASN A 427 -5.46 -15.86 -13.83
N ASN A 428 -6.23 -16.87 -13.41
CA ASN A 428 -7.68 -16.88 -13.62
C ASN A 428 -8.39 -15.71 -12.92
N LEU A 429 -7.99 -15.34 -11.70
CA LEU A 429 -8.51 -14.16 -11.04
C LEU A 429 -8.26 -12.89 -11.87
N LEU A 430 -7.03 -12.69 -12.36
CA LEU A 430 -6.69 -11.51 -13.17
C LEU A 430 -7.57 -11.42 -14.42
N ARG A 431 -7.78 -12.55 -15.09
CA ARG A 431 -8.70 -12.65 -16.23
C ARG A 431 -10.14 -12.31 -15.84
N CYS A 432 -10.65 -12.85 -14.72
CA CYS A 432 -11.99 -12.50 -14.24
C CYS A 432 -12.14 -11.00 -13.95
N ILE A 433 -11.11 -10.36 -13.39
CA ILE A 433 -11.09 -8.91 -13.18
C ILE A 433 -11.17 -8.17 -14.52
N ALA A 434 -10.35 -8.54 -15.51
CA ALA A 434 -10.37 -7.90 -16.82
C ALA A 434 -11.74 -8.05 -17.53
N ILE A 435 -12.34 -9.24 -17.51
CA ILE A 435 -13.68 -9.50 -18.07
C ILE A 435 -14.74 -8.67 -17.35
N ALA A 436 -14.69 -8.63 -16.01
CA ALA A 436 -15.65 -7.87 -15.22
C ALA A 436 -15.58 -6.37 -15.56
N ILE A 437 -14.38 -5.81 -15.64
CA ILE A 437 -14.16 -4.41 -15.99
C ILE A 437 -14.65 -4.10 -17.41
N GLU A 438 -14.34 -4.93 -18.40
CA GLU A 438 -14.78 -4.73 -19.79
C GLU A 438 -16.31 -4.75 -19.92
N ARG A 439 -16.99 -5.63 -19.16
CA ARG A 439 -18.46 -5.66 -19.10
C ARG A 439 -19.05 -4.36 -18.55
N LEU A 440 -18.43 -3.80 -17.52
CA LEU A 440 -18.86 -2.51 -16.95
C LEU A 440 -18.67 -1.37 -17.95
N THR A 441 -17.57 -1.37 -18.73
CA THR A 441 -17.36 -0.36 -19.78
C THR A 441 -18.45 -0.40 -20.84
N LYS A 442 -18.86 -1.59 -21.29
CA LYS A 442 -19.90 -1.75 -22.33
C LYS A 442 -21.28 -1.29 -21.87
N LEU A 443 -21.59 -1.41 -20.57
CA LEU A 443 -22.85 -0.95 -19.99
C LEU A 443 -22.94 0.59 -19.94
N ASP A 444 -21.84 1.28 -19.71
CA ASP A 444 -21.80 2.76 -19.72
C ASP A 444 -21.94 3.36 -21.13
N ASP A 445 -21.53 2.63 -22.17
CA ASP A 445 -21.50 3.12 -23.57
C ASP A 445 -22.83 2.99 -24.35
N GLN A 446 -23.96 2.66 -23.70
CA GLN A 446 -25.29 2.50 -24.34
C GLN A 446 -25.33 1.53 -25.55
N GLN A 447 -24.70 0.35 -25.46
CA GLN A 447 -25.03 -0.79 -26.33
C GLN A 447 -25.89 -1.78 -25.54
N GLY A 448 -27.10 -2.05 -26.05
CA GLY A 448 -28.22 -2.64 -25.33
C GLY A 448 -28.04 -4.07 -24.79
N GLU A 449 -29.00 -4.46 -23.95
CA GLU A 449 -29.09 -5.69 -23.15
C GLU A 449 -29.05 -7.04 -23.91
N ASP A 450 -28.98 -7.05 -25.25
CA ASP A 450 -29.24 -8.26 -26.05
C ASP A 450 -28.05 -9.24 -26.21
N GLU A 451 -26.82 -8.88 -25.80
CA GLU A 451 -25.65 -9.79 -25.86
C GLU A 451 -25.28 -10.44 -24.50
N LEU A 452 -26.00 -10.13 -23.42
CA LEU A 452 -25.54 -10.37 -22.04
C LEU A 452 -25.72 -11.80 -21.49
N ASN A 453 -26.30 -12.73 -22.25
CA ASN A 453 -26.67 -14.08 -21.76
C ASN A 453 -25.84 -15.24 -22.30
N GLU A 454 -24.71 -15.00 -22.99
CA GLU A 454 -23.80 -16.11 -23.27
C GLU A 454 -23.06 -16.52 -21.98
N VAL A 455 -23.45 -17.69 -21.48
CA VAL A 455 -22.67 -18.44 -20.48
C VAL A 455 -21.32 -18.73 -21.11
N ILE A 456 -20.32 -17.89 -20.80
CA ILE A 456 -18.94 -18.09 -21.24
C ILE A 456 -18.46 -19.38 -20.61
N THR A 457 -18.34 -20.43 -21.43
CA THR A 457 -17.69 -21.68 -21.03
C THR A 457 -16.20 -21.39 -21.00
N LEU A 458 -15.69 -21.02 -19.82
CA LEU A 458 -14.27 -20.70 -19.62
C LEU A 458 -13.44 -21.97 -19.84
N ASP A 459 -12.52 -21.95 -20.80
CA ASP A 459 -11.50 -22.99 -20.92
C ASP A 459 -10.39 -22.70 -19.88
N ILE A 460 -10.36 -23.53 -18.83
CA ILE A 460 -9.52 -23.36 -17.64
C ILE A 460 -8.05 -23.74 -17.93
N ASN A 461 -7.72 -24.21 -19.15
CA ASN A 461 -6.46 -24.89 -19.43
C ASN A 461 -5.43 -24.12 -20.29
N SER A 462 -5.62 -22.84 -20.64
CA SER A 462 -4.64 -22.10 -21.46
C SER A 462 -3.50 -21.47 -20.63
N THR A 463 -2.84 -22.25 -19.78
CA THR A 463 -1.77 -21.78 -18.88
C THR A 463 -0.37 -21.91 -19.48
N LYS A 464 -0.27 -21.93 -20.81
CA LYS A 464 1.03 -21.85 -21.49
C LYS A 464 1.47 -20.40 -21.59
N SER A 465 2.71 -20.17 -21.13
CA SER A 465 3.63 -19.08 -21.50
C SER A 465 2.98 -17.87 -22.18
N ARG A 466 2.95 -16.69 -21.52
CA ARG A 466 2.50 -15.37 -22.04
C ARG A 466 3.16 -15.08 -23.40
N ILE A 467 2.59 -15.64 -24.47
CA ILE A 467 3.06 -15.56 -25.86
C ILE A 467 1.89 -15.11 -26.69
N ILE A 468 2.15 -14.19 -27.62
CA ILE A 468 1.19 -13.75 -28.62
C ILE A 468 1.14 -14.77 -29.76
N SER A 469 -0.06 -15.05 -30.30
CA SER A 469 -0.20 -15.97 -31.42
C SER A 469 0.55 -15.43 -32.65
N LYS A 470 1.60 -16.16 -33.05
CA LYS A 470 2.41 -15.83 -34.24
C LYS A 470 1.60 -15.99 -35.52
N SER A 471 0.78 -17.02 -35.61
CA SER A 471 -0.07 -17.33 -36.77
C SER A 471 -1.13 -16.25 -36.96
N ALA A 472 -1.83 -15.85 -35.88
CA ALA A 472 -2.81 -14.78 -35.92
C ALA A 472 -2.17 -13.45 -36.39
N PHE A 473 -1.02 -13.09 -35.82
CA PHE A 473 -0.32 -11.87 -36.21
C PHE A 473 0.20 -11.91 -37.66
N ILE A 474 0.77 -13.03 -38.12
CA ILE A 474 1.23 -13.17 -39.51
C ILE A 474 0.05 -13.03 -40.48
N LYS A 475 -1.14 -13.56 -40.12
CA LYS A 475 -2.37 -13.41 -40.89
C LYS A 475 -2.78 -11.93 -40.96
N PHE A 476 -2.78 -11.21 -39.83
CA PHE A 476 -2.99 -9.76 -39.76
C PHE A 476 -2.02 -8.99 -40.65
N ALA A 477 -0.72 -9.23 -40.50
CA ALA A 477 0.32 -8.55 -41.28
C ALA A 477 0.12 -8.76 -42.79
N LYS A 478 -0.20 -9.99 -43.22
CA LYS A 478 -0.49 -10.30 -44.63
C LYS A 478 -1.73 -9.57 -45.14
N ASN A 479 -2.78 -9.46 -44.34
CA ASN A 479 -4.02 -8.79 -44.72
C ASN A 479 -3.81 -7.28 -44.94
N HIS A 480 -2.93 -6.65 -44.16
CA HIS A 480 -2.58 -5.23 -44.28
C HIS A 480 -1.35 -4.94 -45.14
N GLY A 481 -0.82 -5.94 -45.86
CA GLY A 481 0.34 -5.77 -46.75
C GLY A 481 1.66 -5.46 -46.03
N ILE A 482 1.77 -5.79 -44.74
CA ILE A 482 2.96 -5.56 -43.91
C ILE A 482 3.95 -6.70 -44.17
N THR A 483 5.09 -6.36 -44.76
CA THR A 483 6.15 -7.32 -45.08
C THR A 483 6.97 -7.71 -43.86
N SER A 484 7.68 -8.84 -43.91
CA SER A 484 8.39 -9.41 -42.76
C SER A 484 9.56 -8.58 -42.23
N ASP A 485 10.03 -7.57 -42.99
CA ASP A 485 11.00 -6.57 -42.56
C ASP A 485 10.38 -5.42 -41.74
N LEU A 486 9.05 -5.26 -41.81
CA LEU A 486 8.30 -4.20 -41.17
C LEU A 486 7.61 -4.63 -39.86
N TYR A 487 7.78 -5.88 -39.43
CA TYR A 487 7.29 -6.35 -38.13
C TYR A 487 8.29 -7.24 -37.41
N LYS A 488 8.15 -7.37 -36.09
CA LYS A 488 8.85 -8.37 -35.27
C LYS A 488 7.91 -8.96 -34.23
N ILE A 489 8.05 -10.24 -33.95
CA ILE A 489 7.27 -10.95 -32.94
C ILE A 489 8.25 -11.58 -31.95
N LYS A 490 8.09 -11.31 -30.66
CA LYS A 490 8.91 -11.89 -29.59
C LYS A 490 8.08 -12.01 -28.32
N ASN A 491 8.06 -13.20 -27.73
CA ASN A 491 7.33 -13.48 -26.49
C ASN A 491 5.86 -13.02 -26.57
N HIS A 492 5.47 -12.06 -25.74
CA HIS A 492 4.12 -11.51 -25.65
C HIS A 492 3.86 -10.33 -26.58
N ASP A 493 4.86 -9.86 -27.34
CA ASP A 493 4.71 -8.68 -28.19
C ASP A 493 4.85 -8.98 -29.68
N ALA A 494 4.11 -8.22 -30.47
CA ALA A 494 4.32 -8.08 -31.90
C ALA A 494 4.33 -6.60 -32.29
N SER A 495 5.47 -6.10 -32.74
CA SER A 495 5.60 -4.73 -33.22
C SER A 495 5.52 -4.66 -34.74
N PHE A 496 5.00 -3.55 -35.27
CA PHE A 496 4.98 -3.32 -36.71
C PHE A 496 4.97 -1.84 -37.10
N ILE A 497 5.29 -1.60 -38.37
CA ILE A 497 5.32 -0.30 -39.01
C ILE A 497 4.41 -0.32 -40.24
N ILE A 498 3.71 0.79 -40.50
CA ILE A 498 2.98 1.04 -41.74
C ILE A 498 3.74 2.03 -42.64
N PRO A 499 3.52 2.05 -43.97
CA PRO A 499 4.36 2.79 -44.91
C PRO A 499 4.59 4.28 -44.56
N ILE A 500 3.56 4.98 -44.09
CA ILE A 500 3.65 6.40 -43.71
C ILE A 500 4.67 6.67 -42.60
N PHE A 501 4.84 5.75 -41.66
CA PHE A 501 5.79 5.94 -40.55
C PHE A 501 7.24 5.99 -41.06
N ARG A 502 7.55 5.24 -42.13
CA ARG A 502 8.84 5.30 -42.82
C ARG A 502 9.02 6.60 -43.60
N ALA A 503 7.98 7.07 -44.29
CA ALA A 503 8.05 8.30 -45.07
C ALA A 503 8.43 9.52 -44.20
N LEU A 504 7.90 9.57 -42.97
CA LEU A 504 8.13 10.64 -42.00
C LEU A 504 9.57 10.70 -41.46
N GLU A 505 10.35 9.62 -41.57
CA GLU A 505 11.76 9.59 -41.12
C GLU A 505 12.62 10.61 -41.88
N ASN A 506 12.30 10.88 -43.15
CA ASN A 506 13.01 11.88 -43.95
C ASN A 506 12.89 13.30 -43.37
N LYS A 507 11.76 13.57 -42.69
CA LYS A 507 11.40 14.90 -42.17
C LYS A 507 11.77 15.07 -40.69
N TYR A 508 11.54 14.02 -39.89
CA TYR A 508 11.70 14.09 -38.44
C TYR A 508 12.91 13.30 -37.91
N GLY A 509 13.58 12.53 -38.78
CA GLY A 509 14.72 11.69 -38.43
C GLY A 509 14.30 10.33 -37.88
N VAL A 510 15.31 9.48 -37.65
CA VAL A 510 15.15 8.13 -37.11
C VAL A 510 15.30 8.11 -35.58
N SER A 511 15.11 6.95 -34.95
CA SER A 511 15.20 6.79 -33.50
C SER A 511 16.62 7.03 -32.96
N ARG A 512 16.73 7.68 -31.79
CA ARG A 512 18.01 7.90 -31.07
C ARG A 512 18.40 6.73 -30.16
N ILE A 513 17.49 5.77 -29.91
CA ILE A 513 17.74 4.62 -29.03
C ILE A 513 17.27 3.34 -29.73
N LYS A 514 18.18 2.36 -29.89
CA LYS A 514 17.97 1.13 -30.69
C LYS A 514 17.12 0.01 -30.04
N TRP A 515 16.47 0.27 -28.91
CA TRP A 515 15.67 -0.73 -28.20
C TRP A 515 14.28 -0.93 -28.82
N TRP A 516 13.74 0.08 -29.51
CA TRP A 516 12.65 -0.13 -30.44
C TRP A 516 13.11 -1.07 -31.54
N TRP A 517 12.35 -2.14 -31.76
CA TRP A 517 12.66 -3.15 -32.77
C TRP A 517 12.74 -2.58 -34.19
N HIS A 518 12.23 -1.37 -34.35
CA HIS A 518 12.20 -0.58 -35.56
C HIS A 518 12.84 0.79 -35.32
N ASP A 519 13.73 1.18 -36.23
CA ASP A 519 14.27 2.53 -36.26
C ASP A 519 13.31 3.43 -37.05
N SER A 520 12.22 3.91 -36.42
CA SER A 520 11.09 4.59 -37.07
C SER A 520 10.51 5.72 -36.23
N THR A 521 9.83 6.68 -36.87
CA THR A 521 9.15 7.82 -36.23
C THR A 521 8.03 7.35 -35.29
N PHE A 522 7.21 6.43 -35.77
CA PHE A 522 6.12 5.81 -35.03
C PHE A 522 6.24 4.28 -35.10
N THR A 523 5.68 3.58 -34.11
CA THR A 523 5.62 2.11 -34.09
C THR A 523 4.33 1.65 -33.42
N PHE A 524 3.69 0.63 -33.99
CA PHE A 524 2.61 -0.10 -33.34
C PHE A 524 3.14 -1.29 -32.55
N TRP A 525 2.46 -1.60 -31.46
CA TRP A 525 2.71 -2.77 -30.61
C TRP A 525 1.39 -3.46 -30.28
N TYR A 526 1.27 -4.73 -30.67
CA TYR A 526 0.37 -5.64 -29.99
C TYR A 526 1.07 -6.28 -28.81
N GLU A 527 0.40 -6.35 -27.68
CA GLU A 527 0.90 -6.95 -26.45
C GLU A 527 -0.17 -7.87 -25.86
N ARG A 528 0.19 -9.10 -25.50
CA ARG A 528 -0.62 -9.95 -24.61
C ARG A 528 -0.34 -9.56 -23.16
N LEU A 529 -1.33 -8.97 -22.50
CA LEU A 529 -1.27 -8.56 -21.10
C LEU A 529 -1.34 -9.75 -20.14
N LYS A 530 -0.91 -9.55 -18.89
CA LYS A 530 -0.94 -10.59 -17.85
C LYS A 530 -2.36 -11.04 -17.47
N ASP A 531 -3.35 -10.17 -17.68
CA ASP A 531 -4.77 -10.42 -17.44
C ASP A 531 -5.52 -10.93 -18.70
N ASP A 532 -4.78 -11.48 -19.68
CA ASP A 532 -5.25 -12.05 -20.95
C ASP A 532 -5.93 -11.06 -21.92
N ARG A 533 -5.78 -9.75 -21.70
CA ARG A 533 -6.15 -8.76 -22.72
C ARG A 533 -5.11 -8.68 -23.84
N LEU A 534 -5.57 -8.51 -25.07
CA LEU A 534 -4.74 -8.04 -26.18
C LEU A 534 -4.79 -6.51 -26.20
N LYS A 535 -3.63 -5.86 -26.12
CA LYS A 535 -3.49 -4.41 -26.18
C LYS A 535 -2.85 -3.98 -27.49
N LEU A 536 -3.41 -2.97 -28.16
CA LEU A 536 -2.76 -2.25 -29.24
C LEU A 536 -2.29 -0.89 -28.72
N THR A 537 -1.02 -0.59 -28.95
CA THR A 537 -0.39 0.69 -28.61
C THR A 537 0.21 1.31 -29.86
N LEU A 538 -0.05 2.60 -30.09
CA LEU A 538 0.69 3.42 -31.05
C LEU A 538 1.61 4.37 -30.29
N GLU A 539 2.91 4.32 -30.58
CA GLU A 539 3.90 5.17 -29.93
C GLU A 539 4.65 6.04 -30.95
N LEU A 540 5.01 7.24 -30.51
CA LEU A 540 5.90 8.21 -31.15
C LEU A 540 7.25 8.21 -30.42
N GLY A 541 8.37 8.04 -31.14
CA GLY A 541 9.69 8.12 -30.54
C GLY A 541 10.58 6.92 -30.83
N PRO A 542 11.62 6.63 -30.03
CA PRO A 542 12.36 7.59 -29.25
C PRO A 542 13.21 8.48 -30.16
N LEU A 543 12.67 9.62 -30.59
CA LEU A 543 13.33 10.60 -31.48
C LEU A 543 14.15 11.63 -30.67
N ASN A 544 14.89 12.49 -31.37
CA ASN A 544 15.45 13.70 -30.75
C ASN A 544 14.31 14.51 -30.10
N PRO A 545 14.46 15.00 -28.84
CA PRO A 545 13.41 15.73 -28.14
C PRO A 545 12.78 16.87 -28.94
N GLU A 546 13.56 17.66 -29.68
CA GLU A 546 13.04 18.79 -30.48
C GLU A 546 12.10 18.32 -31.59
N LYS A 547 12.45 17.22 -32.27
CA LYS A 547 11.64 16.64 -33.35
C LYS A 547 10.39 15.97 -32.83
N ARG A 548 10.48 15.28 -31.69
CA ARG A 548 9.33 14.66 -31.03
C ARG A 548 8.32 15.71 -30.58
N LEU A 549 8.79 16.79 -29.95
CA LEU A 549 7.92 17.88 -29.48
C LEU A 549 7.26 18.60 -30.65
N LEU A 550 7.98 18.82 -31.76
CA LEU A 550 7.39 19.39 -32.98
C LEU A 550 6.21 18.57 -33.51
N ILE A 551 6.33 17.23 -33.54
CA ILE A 551 5.23 16.35 -33.96
C ILE A 551 4.06 16.44 -32.99
N ILE A 552 4.34 16.49 -31.67
CA ILE A 552 3.29 16.64 -30.65
C ILE A 552 2.54 17.96 -30.85
N GLU A 553 3.25 19.07 -31.06
CA GLU A 553 2.64 20.38 -31.31
C GLU A 553 1.74 20.35 -32.56
N GLN A 554 2.21 19.78 -33.67
CA GLN A 554 1.43 19.65 -34.90
C GLN A 554 0.18 18.79 -34.72
N LEU A 555 0.27 17.68 -33.98
CA LEU A 555 -0.88 16.83 -33.70
C LEU A 555 -1.85 17.50 -32.70
N GLU A 556 -1.36 18.29 -31.74
CA GLU A 556 -2.20 19.13 -30.86
C GLU A 556 -3.00 20.17 -31.66
N GLU A 557 -2.38 20.84 -32.64
CA GLU A 557 -3.06 21.76 -33.56
C GLU A 557 -4.18 21.07 -34.35
N MET A 558 -4.04 19.77 -34.61
CA MET A 558 -5.03 18.93 -35.29
C MET A 558 -6.07 18.32 -34.33
N GLY A 559 -6.00 18.64 -33.03
CA GLY A 559 -6.98 18.23 -32.01
C GLY A 559 -6.64 16.94 -31.24
N VAL A 560 -5.41 16.43 -31.34
CA VAL A 560 -4.94 15.29 -30.52
C VAL A 560 -4.55 15.78 -29.13
N VAL A 561 -5.01 15.11 -28.08
CA VAL A 561 -4.71 15.49 -26.69
C VAL A 561 -3.54 14.69 -26.15
N PHE A 562 -2.57 15.37 -25.52
CA PHE A 562 -1.40 14.75 -24.90
C PHE A 562 -1.30 15.08 -23.40
N SER A 563 -0.81 14.10 -22.63
CA SER A 563 -0.49 14.31 -21.21
C SER A 563 0.66 15.31 -21.03
N VAL A 564 0.73 15.96 -19.85
CA VAL A 564 1.85 16.84 -19.49
C VAL A 564 3.19 16.09 -19.52
N LYS A 565 3.22 14.83 -19.07
CA LYS A 565 4.41 13.97 -19.08
C LYS A 565 4.94 13.72 -20.49
N SER A 566 4.03 13.54 -21.46
CA SER A 566 4.38 13.39 -22.88
C SER A 566 5.11 14.62 -23.43
N LYS A 567 4.90 15.81 -22.87
CA LYS A 567 5.52 17.06 -23.35
C LYS A 567 6.88 17.37 -22.72
N LEU A 568 7.37 16.55 -21.79
CA LEU A 568 8.68 16.74 -21.19
C LEU A 568 9.78 16.36 -22.20
N PRO A 569 10.83 17.20 -22.41
CA PRO A 569 11.95 16.86 -23.28
C PRO A 569 12.69 15.58 -22.86
N SER A 570 12.63 15.25 -21.56
CA SER A 570 13.20 14.03 -20.98
C SER A 570 12.44 12.75 -21.33
N ALA A 571 11.19 12.83 -21.81
CA ALA A 571 10.44 11.64 -22.19
C ALA A 571 11.10 10.93 -23.38
N SER A 572 11.37 9.64 -23.21
CA SER A 572 12.01 8.82 -24.23
C SER A 572 11.09 8.61 -25.43
N TYR A 573 9.81 8.36 -25.20
CA TYR A 573 8.77 8.12 -26.21
C TYR A 573 7.43 8.71 -25.76
N THR A 574 6.40 8.65 -26.60
CA THR A 574 5.06 9.16 -26.32
C THR A 574 4.00 8.23 -26.88
N ARG A 575 3.18 7.67 -26.00
CA ARG A 575 2.02 6.87 -26.40
C ARG A 575 0.90 7.80 -26.88
N ILE A 576 0.38 7.55 -28.08
CA ILE A 576 -0.66 8.38 -28.71
C ILE A 576 -1.98 7.63 -28.91
N PHE A 577 -1.94 6.29 -28.96
CA PHE A 577 -3.12 5.45 -28.89
C PHE A 577 -2.84 4.24 -28.01
N SER A 578 -3.87 3.79 -27.28
CA SER A 578 -3.82 2.62 -26.40
C SER A 578 -5.24 2.10 -26.21
N LYS A 579 -5.49 0.86 -26.61
CA LYS A 579 -6.76 0.17 -26.32
C LYS A 579 -6.49 -1.31 -26.11
N SER A 580 -7.24 -1.94 -25.21
CA SER A 580 -7.15 -3.37 -24.94
C SER A 580 -8.51 -4.04 -24.88
N VAL A 581 -8.56 -5.33 -25.23
CA VAL A 581 -9.76 -6.16 -25.27
C VAL A 581 -9.41 -7.54 -24.73
N VAL A 582 -10.28 -8.15 -23.91
CA VAL A 582 -10.07 -9.51 -23.40
C VAL A 582 -10.20 -10.53 -24.54
N ILE A 583 -9.27 -11.48 -24.59
CA ILE A 583 -9.38 -12.67 -25.44
C ILE A 583 -9.83 -13.86 -24.60
N GLN A 584 -10.87 -14.56 -25.05
CA GLN A 584 -11.42 -15.72 -24.36
C GLN A 584 -10.57 -16.97 -24.55
N ASN A 585 -10.08 -17.22 -25.75
CA ASN A 585 -9.22 -18.34 -26.02
C ASN A 585 -7.99 -17.92 -26.82
N TRP A 586 -6.87 -17.77 -26.13
CA TRP A 586 -5.58 -17.46 -26.77
C TRP A 586 -5.04 -18.58 -27.67
N GLU A 587 -5.58 -19.79 -27.59
CA GLU A 587 -5.27 -20.89 -28.50
C GLU A 587 -6.14 -20.86 -29.78
N ASP A 588 -7.16 -20.00 -29.83
CA ASP A 588 -7.94 -19.73 -31.04
C ASP A 588 -7.30 -18.58 -31.84
N ASP A 589 -6.49 -18.94 -32.83
CA ASP A 589 -5.82 -17.99 -33.71
C ASP A 589 -6.79 -17.07 -34.47
N GLU A 590 -8.02 -17.52 -34.74
CA GLU A 590 -9.02 -16.71 -35.45
C GLU A 590 -9.60 -15.64 -34.53
N GLU A 591 -9.86 -15.97 -33.26
CA GLU A 591 -10.29 -15.00 -32.25
C GLU A 591 -9.22 -13.92 -32.04
N VAL A 592 -7.95 -14.33 -31.88
CA VAL A 592 -6.83 -13.39 -31.70
C VAL A 592 -6.69 -12.49 -32.93
N TYR A 593 -6.74 -13.06 -34.13
CA TYR A 593 -6.67 -12.29 -35.39
C TYR A 593 -7.83 -11.29 -35.51
N HIS A 594 -9.06 -11.72 -35.22
CA HIS A 594 -10.22 -10.83 -35.30
C HIS A 594 -10.12 -9.68 -34.29
N THR A 595 -9.64 -9.95 -33.08
CA THR A 595 -9.41 -8.93 -32.05
C THR A 595 -8.33 -7.94 -32.47
N MET A 596 -7.26 -8.39 -33.14
CA MET A 596 -6.28 -7.49 -33.77
C MET A 596 -6.95 -6.56 -34.79
N GLU A 597 -7.79 -7.10 -35.70
CA GLU A 597 -8.52 -6.27 -36.66
C GLU A 597 -9.44 -5.25 -35.97
N ILE A 598 -10.16 -5.63 -34.90
CA ILE A 598 -11.02 -4.71 -34.14
C ILE A 598 -10.19 -3.56 -33.55
N LEU A 599 -9.07 -3.87 -32.90
CA LEU A 599 -8.21 -2.86 -32.27
C LEU A 599 -7.57 -1.94 -33.30
N TYR A 600 -7.07 -2.50 -34.41
CA TYR A 600 -6.47 -1.70 -35.47
C TYR A 600 -7.49 -0.78 -36.13
N ASN A 601 -8.69 -1.29 -36.44
CA ASN A 601 -9.75 -0.52 -37.10
C ASN A 601 -10.58 0.34 -36.14
N ASP A 602 -10.18 0.47 -34.87
CA ASP A 602 -10.81 1.39 -33.92
C ASP A 602 -10.84 2.81 -34.50
N SER A 603 -11.99 3.48 -34.40
CA SER A 603 -12.22 4.78 -35.04
C SER A 603 -11.25 5.85 -34.56
N LYS A 604 -10.83 5.83 -33.29
CA LYS A 604 -9.83 6.77 -32.77
C LYS A 604 -8.45 6.45 -33.33
N ASN A 605 -8.09 5.17 -33.45
CA ASN A 605 -6.81 4.76 -34.05
C ASN A 605 -6.74 5.14 -35.53
N GLN A 606 -7.78 4.83 -36.32
CA GLN A 606 -7.83 5.17 -37.74
C GLN A 606 -7.78 6.68 -37.95
N ARG A 607 -8.49 7.45 -37.13
CA ARG A 607 -8.41 8.92 -37.16
C ARG A 607 -6.99 9.43 -36.87
N LEU A 608 -6.29 8.84 -35.92
CA LEU A 608 -4.90 9.20 -35.64
C LEU A 608 -3.98 8.88 -36.82
N ILE A 609 -4.16 7.72 -37.47
CA ILE A 609 -3.40 7.37 -38.68
C ILE A 609 -3.63 8.42 -39.78
N GLU A 610 -4.88 8.83 -40.04
CA GLU A 610 -5.21 9.90 -41.00
C GLU A 610 -4.50 11.22 -40.68
N LEU A 611 -4.47 11.63 -39.42
CA LEU A 611 -3.76 12.83 -39.00
C LEU A 611 -2.24 12.69 -39.19
N ILE A 612 -1.67 11.51 -38.91
CA ILE A 612 -0.25 11.24 -39.15
C ILE A 612 0.08 11.31 -40.64
N TYR A 613 -0.82 10.88 -41.55
CA TYR A 613 -0.63 11.08 -43.00
C TYR A 613 -0.52 12.57 -43.37
N SER A 614 -1.18 13.47 -42.65
CA SER A 614 -1.05 14.91 -42.90
C SER A 614 0.27 15.53 -42.39
N LEU A 615 1.09 14.76 -41.67
CA LEU A 615 2.41 15.19 -41.20
C LEU A 615 3.52 14.99 -42.24
N GLU A 616 3.29 14.20 -43.29
CA GLU A 616 4.21 14.01 -44.42
C GLU A 616 4.35 15.33 -45.18
#